data_AF-A0A4R0D657-F1
#
_entry.id   AF-A0A4R0D657-F1
#
_cell.length_a   1.000
_cell.length_b   1.000
_cell.length_c   1.000
_cell.angle_alpha   90.00
_cell.angle_beta   90.00
_cell.angle_gamma   90.00
#
_symmetry.space_group_name_H-M   'P 1'
#
loop_
_entity.id
_entity.type
_entity.pdbx_description
1 polymer ?
#
loop_
_entity_poly.entity_id
_entity_poly.type
_entity_poly.pdbx_seq_one_letter_code
_entity_poly.pdbx_strand_id
1 'polypeptide(L)' 'MILKDFEFGYTPENLRRLLGQSNLSQKEAREIIGKGRNTFSRYLYDVSNHNHVTMSHVDWLTLLEYVKGLQNSNLG' A
#
# COMPACT_ATOMS: atom_id res chain seq x y z
N MET A 1 14.98 -11.36 -5.13
CA MET A 1 14.90 -11.00 -3.70
C MET A 1 13.55 -11.47 -3.18
N ILE A 2 13.53 -12.51 -2.34
CA ILE A 2 12.30 -13.16 -1.88
C ILE A 2 11.65 -12.26 -0.81
N LEU A 3 10.38 -11.93 -1.03
CA LEU A 3 9.46 -11.24 -0.12
C LEU A 3 9.25 -12.09 1.15
N LYS A 4 10.26 -12.19 2.01
CA LYS A 4 10.25 -13.16 3.13
C LYS A 4 9.29 -12.81 4.27
N ASP A 5 8.81 -11.56 4.37
CA ASP A 5 8.05 -11.13 5.56
C ASP A 5 6.83 -10.26 5.25
N PHE A 6 6.17 -10.44 4.09
CA PHE A 6 4.82 -9.87 3.95
C PHE A 6 3.85 -10.79 4.69
N GLU A 7 3.37 -10.34 5.85
CA GLU A 7 2.08 -10.84 6.37
C GLU A 7 1.07 -10.80 5.23
N PHE A 8 0.25 -11.86 5.09
CA PHE A 8 -0.67 -11.97 3.94
C PHE A 8 -1.73 -10.89 3.98
N GLY A 9 -1.59 -9.87 3.13
CA GLY A 9 -2.62 -8.86 2.89
C GLY A 9 -2.30 -7.49 3.47
N TYR A 10 -3.31 -6.64 3.49
CA TYR A 10 -3.21 -5.30 4.02
C TYR A 10 -3.09 -5.31 5.55
N THR A 11 -2.05 -4.65 6.04
CA THR A 11 -1.95 -4.07 7.38
C THR A 11 -1.36 -2.66 7.24
N PRO A 12 -1.56 -1.74 8.22
CA PRO A 12 -0.91 -0.43 8.18
C PRO A 12 0.61 -0.53 8.01
N GLU A 13 1.22 -1.52 8.65
CA GLU A 13 2.66 -1.77 8.59
C GLU A 13 3.09 -2.26 7.20
N ASN A 14 2.37 -3.22 6.62
CA ASN A 14 2.63 -3.67 5.25
C ASN A 14 2.45 -2.55 4.23
N LEU A 15 1.46 -1.67 4.42
CA LEU A 15 1.26 -0.52 3.55
C LEU A 15 2.44 0.45 3.64
N ARG A 16 2.92 0.78 4.86
CA ARG A 16 4.13 1.62 5.03
C ARG A 16 5.34 1.01 4.35
N ARG A 17 5.56 -0.30 4.52
CA ARG A 17 6.66 -1.03 3.88
C ARG A 17 6.55 -1.01 2.36
N LEU A 18 5.37 -1.26 1.81
CA LEU A 18 5.12 -1.22 0.38
C LEU A 18 5.48 0.15 -0.20
N LEU A 19 5.01 1.24 0.43
CA LEU A 19 5.32 2.61 0.00
C LEU A 19 6.82 2.91 0.08
N GLY A 20 7.48 2.54 1.17
CA GLY A 20 8.92 2.74 1.35
C GLY A 20 9.77 1.97 0.34
N GLN A 21 9.45 0.70 0.09
CA GLN A 21 10.21 -0.16 -0.83
C GLN A 21 10.00 0.19 -2.31
N SER A 22 8.84 0.76 -2.65
CA SER A 22 8.51 1.20 -4.01
C SER A 22 8.79 2.69 -4.28
N ASN A 23 9.23 3.43 -3.26
CA ASN A 23 9.40 4.89 -3.29
C ASN A 23 8.11 5.64 -3.70
N LEU A 24 6.93 5.07 -3.41
CA LEU A 24 5.65 5.71 -3.67
C LEU A 24 5.27 6.67 -2.56
N SER A 25 4.90 7.89 -2.94
CA SER A 25 4.27 8.83 -2.03
C SER A 25 2.83 8.41 -1.71
N GLN A 26 2.30 8.88 -0.57
CA GLN A 26 0.88 8.69 -0.24
C GLN A 26 -0.05 9.31 -1.30
N LYS A 27 0.42 10.33 -2.02
CA LYS A 27 -0.32 10.97 -3.11
C LYS A 27 -0.46 10.03 -4.30
N GLU A 28 0.64 9.44 -4.76
CA GLU A 28 0.62 8.51 -5.89
C GLU A 28 -0.20 7.27 -5.53
N ALA A 29 0.03 6.70 -4.34
CA ALA A 29 -0.69 5.54 -3.88
C ALA A 29 -2.20 5.76 -3.82
N ARG A 30 -2.68 6.89 -3.27
CA ARG A 30 -4.13 7.17 -3.24
C ARG A 30 -4.72 7.42 -4.63
N GLU A 31 -3.93 7.95 -5.58
CA GLU A 31 -4.35 8.18 -6.96
C GLU A 31 -4.49 6.85 -7.71
N ILE A 32 -3.57 5.90 -7.49
CA ILE A 32 -3.64 4.54 -8.05
C ILE A 32 -4.94 3.81 -7.65
N ILE A 33 -5.37 3.94 -6.40
CA ILE A 33 -6.60 3.27 -5.91
C ILE A 33 -7.83 4.18 -5.86
N GLY A 34 -7.76 5.39 -6.45
CA GLY A 34 -8.89 6.31 -6.53
C GLY A 34 -9.47 6.74 -5.18
N LYS A 35 -8.65 6.86 -4.13
CA LYS A 35 -9.10 7.28 -2.79
C LYS A 35 -8.77 8.74 -2.49
N GLY A 36 -9.66 9.36 -1.72
CA GLY A 36 -9.42 10.68 -1.14
C GLY A 36 -8.27 10.65 -0.12
N ARG A 37 -7.60 11.79 0.06
CA ARG A 37 -6.49 11.96 1.00
C ARG A 37 -6.84 11.49 2.42
N ASN A 38 -8.00 11.90 2.94
CA ASN A 38 -8.41 11.58 4.31
C ASN A 38 -8.60 10.07 4.52
N THR A 39 -9.21 9.38 3.57
CA THR A 39 -9.40 7.92 3.63
C THR A 39 -8.06 7.20 3.59
N PHE A 40 -7.18 7.58 2.65
CA PHE A 40 -5.88 6.94 2.51
C PHE A 40 -5.01 7.12 3.77
N SER A 41 -4.98 8.32 4.35
CA SER A 41 -4.21 8.54 5.58
C SER A 41 -4.68 7.68 6.74
N ARG A 42 -5.98 7.36 6.84
CA ARG A 42 -6.52 6.47 7.87
C ARG A 42 -6.14 5.00 7.68
N TYR A 43 -5.79 4.59 6.46
CA TYR A 43 -5.21 3.25 6.21
C TYR A 43 -3.82 3.10 6.86
N LEU A 44 -3.13 4.21 7.12
CA LEU A 44 -1.80 4.22 7.73
C LEU A 44 -1.85 4.35 9.25
N TYR A 45 -3.02 4.50 9.85
CA TYR A 45 -3.15 4.53 11.31
C TYR A 45 -3.03 3.12 11.86
N ASP A 46 -2.39 2.98 13.03
CA ASP A 46 -2.35 1.72 13.75
C ASP A 46 -3.76 1.23 14.06
N VAL A 47 -3.95 -0.09 14.09
CA VAL A 47 -5.27 -0.72 14.25
C VAL A 47 -5.95 -0.37 15.58
N SER A 48 -5.20 0.07 16.59
CA SER A 48 -5.72 0.54 17.88
C SER A 48 -6.27 1.97 17.83
N ASN A 49 -6.00 2.73 16.76
CA ASN A 49 -6.50 4.08 16.59
C ASN A 49 -7.99 4.05 16.20
N HIS A 50 -8.85 4.78 16.92
CA HIS A 50 -10.29 4.84 16.65
C HIS A 50 -10.65 5.38 15.24
N ASN A 51 -9.74 6.11 14.60
CA ASN A 51 -9.91 6.60 13.24
C ASN A 51 -9.35 5.64 12.18
N HIS A 52 -8.76 4.51 12.58
CA HIS A 52 -8.30 3.50 11.63
C HIS A 52 -9.48 3.00 10.80
N VAL A 53 -9.23 2.84 9.51
CA VAL A 53 -10.15 2.18 8.60
C VAL A 53 -9.38 1.12 7.83
N THR A 54 -10.02 -0.01 7.57
CA THR A 54 -9.41 -1.10 6.82
C THR A 54 -9.47 -0.82 5.32
N MET A 55 -8.38 -1.09 4.62
CA MET A 55 -8.35 -1.03 3.15
C MET A 55 -9.07 -2.24 2.58
N SER A 56 -9.84 -2.05 1.50
CA SER A 56 -10.47 -3.17 0.81
C SER A 56 -9.42 -4.09 0.17
N HIS A 57 -9.71 -5.38 0.05
CA HIS A 57 -8.79 -6.33 -0.59
C HIS A 57 -8.47 -5.94 -2.04
N VAL A 58 -9.46 -5.41 -2.77
CA VAL A 58 -9.29 -4.94 -4.15
C VAL A 58 -8.29 -3.78 -4.21
N ASP A 59 -8.43 -2.76 -3.35
CA ASP A 59 -7.49 -1.63 -3.30
C ASP A 59 -6.06 -2.10 -2.99
N TRP A 60 -5.93 -3.07 -2.08
CA TRP A 60 -4.63 -3.67 -1.74
C TRP A 60 -3.98 -4.38 -2.93
N LEU A 61 -4.74 -5.21 -3.65
CA LEU A 61 -4.24 -5.91 -4.83
C LEU A 61 -3.84 -4.93 -5.94
N THR A 62 -4.62 -3.88 -6.18
CA THR A 62 -4.30 -2.85 -7.18
C THR A 62 -2.95 -2.19 -6.88
N LEU A 63 -2.64 -1.86 -5.62
CA LEU A 63 -1.32 -1.32 -5.24
C LEU A 63 -0.19 -2.33 -5.48
N LEU A 64 -0.41 -3.60 -5.10
CA LEU A 64 0.59 -4.64 -5.31
C LEU A 64 0.88 -4.89 -6.78
N GLU A 65 -0.14 -4.91 -7.63
CA GLU A 65 0.00 -5.08 -9.08
C GLU A 65 0.78 -3.92 -9.70
N TYR A 66 0.47 -2.68 -9.30
CA TYR A 66 1.21 -1.50 -9.74
C TYR A 66 2.70 -1.57 -9.37
N VAL A 67 3.01 -1.89 -8.11
CA VAL A 67 4.40 -2.00 -7.63
C VAL A 67 5.15 -3.13 -8.32
N LYS A 68 4.50 -4.28 -8.57
CA LYS A 68 5.09 -5.37 -9.36
C LYS A 68 5.41 -4.92 -10.79
N GLY A 69 4.54 -4.12 -11.40
CA GLY A 69 4.78 -3.50 -12.71
C GLY A 69 6.05 -2.65 -12.72
N LEU A 70 6.22 -1.75 -11.73
CA LEU A 70 7.43 -0.93 -11.60
C LEU A 70 8.71 -1.76 -11.49
N GLN A 71 8.68 -2.83 -10.69
CA GLN A 71 9.86 -3.69 -10.49
C GLN A 71 10.26 -4.43 -11.77
N ASN A 72 9.29 -4.85 -12.58
CA ASN A 72 9.55 -5.52 -13.85
C ASN A 72 10.13 -4.56 -14.90
N SER A 73 9.73 -3.29 -14.91
CA SER A 73 10.28 -2.27 -15.81
C SER A 73 11.72 -1.87 -15.47
N ASN A 74 12.11 -1.95 -14.19
CA ASN A 74 13.48 -1.62 -13.75
C ASN A 74 14.50 -2.75 -13.96
N LEU A 75 14.05 -3.91 -14.47
CA LEU A 75 14.88 -5.08 -14.79
C LEU A 75 15.07 -5.27 -16.31
N GLY A 76 14.54 -4.35 -17.13
CA GLY A 76 14.66 -4.34 -18.59
C GLY A 76 15.69 -3.35 -19.11
#